data_AF-A0A183FJQ4-F1
#
_entry.id   AF-A0A183FJQ4-F1
#
_cell.length_a   1.000
_cell.length_b   1.000
_cell.length_c   1.000
_cell.angle_alpha   90.00
_cell.angle_beta   90.00
_cell.angle_gamma   90.00
#
_symmetry.space_group_name_H-M   'P 1'
#
loop_
_entity.id
_entity.type
_entity.pdbx_description
1 polymer ?
#
loop_
_entity_poly.entity_id
_entity_poly.type
_entity_poly.pdbx_seq_one_letter_code
_entity_poly.pdbx_strand_id
1 'polypeptide(L)'
;MAIKWELHAGVYCAILDGSLTEIGEKFSDEELRPFLPLLAGYLTHPSPSSSKIFLSKICSLAIKSGLMPYLTLDYQSLENDIVVLTKSGGGDGFTNLNPSQKLAALCTALQKDETASPEEWLLPCLCEENLEELGWLLSLILLHMPNIISIEELASKLLCLKDGSDLLTQVVANASEMYLPLVSHLLELSPVDQLISAARLTAITNLVALNPPLSHSILDRMAEMRKECMFATRIVCERLDDEAVCLFMRSYLLDRKGAISATIGKSATKHTAAVVLNRLMTMIASAVNT
;
A
#
# COMPACT_ATOMS: atom_id res chain seq x y z
N MET A 1 -8.31 5.80 -10.03
CA MET A 1 -7.82 4.81 -11.02
C MET A 1 -6.97 3.84 -10.22
N ALA A 2 -7.26 2.54 -10.21
CA ALA A 2 -6.54 1.60 -9.34
C ALA A 2 -5.07 1.48 -9.77
N ILE A 3 -4.14 1.60 -8.83
CA ILE A 3 -2.69 1.51 -9.07
C ILE A 3 -2.33 0.04 -9.30
N LYS A 4 -1.52 -0.23 -10.33
CA LYS A 4 -1.03 -1.58 -10.63
C LYS A 4 0.28 -1.83 -9.90
N TRP A 5 0.20 -2.21 -8.63
CA TRP A 5 1.34 -2.38 -7.74
C TRP A 5 2.40 -3.37 -8.24
N GLU A 6 2.01 -4.33 -9.08
CA GLU A 6 2.95 -5.24 -9.75
C GLU A 6 3.99 -4.51 -10.63
N LEU A 7 3.64 -3.35 -11.20
CA LEU A 7 4.57 -2.53 -12.00
C LEU A 7 5.53 -1.72 -11.12
N HIS A 8 5.22 -1.58 -9.85
CA HIS A 8 5.98 -0.76 -8.89
C HIS A 8 6.88 -1.61 -7.98
N ALA A 9 6.74 -2.94 -8.03
CA ALA A 9 7.50 -3.87 -7.20
C ALA A 9 9.02 -3.73 -7.37
N GLY A 10 9.49 -3.50 -8.61
CA GLY A 10 10.91 -3.30 -8.89
C GLY A 10 11.48 -2.07 -8.20
N VAL A 11 10.74 -0.96 -8.18
CA VAL A 11 11.14 0.27 -7.48
C VAL A 11 11.16 0.04 -5.97
N TYR A 12 10.12 -0.60 -5.42
CA TYR A 12 10.04 -0.88 -3.99
C TYR A 12 11.15 -1.82 -3.51
N CYS A 13 11.46 -2.88 -4.26
CA CYS A 13 12.58 -3.76 -3.94
C CYS A 13 13.91 -3.01 -3.97
N ALA A 14 14.12 -2.13 -4.95
CA ALA A 14 15.32 -1.30 -5.05
C ALA A 14 15.47 -0.30 -3.89
N ILE A 15 14.35 0.16 -3.34
CA ILE A 15 14.32 0.96 -2.11
C ILE A 15 14.78 0.11 -0.92
N LEU A 16 14.21 -1.08 -0.76
CA LEU A 16 14.49 -1.97 0.37
C LEU A 16 15.93 -2.49 0.41
N ASP A 17 16.50 -2.84 -0.75
CA ASP A 17 17.86 -3.37 -0.85
C ASP A 17 18.95 -2.28 -1.00
N GLY A 18 18.54 -1.01 -1.12
CA GLY A 18 19.42 0.14 -1.26
C GLY A 18 20.00 0.36 -2.66
N SER A 19 19.63 -0.47 -3.65
CA SER A 19 20.14 -0.38 -5.03
C SER A 19 19.51 0.76 -5.84
N LEU A 20 18.47 1.44 -5.32
CA LEU A 20 17.74 2.49 -6.03
C LEU A 20 18.67 3.58 -6.61
N THR A 21 19.74 3.96 -5.90
CA THR A 21 20.67 5.00 -6.40
C THR A 21 21.46 4.57 -7.64
N GLU A 22 21.62 3.26 -7.87
CA GLU A 22 22.36 2.67 -8.98
C GLU A 22 21.47 2.42 -10.21
N ILE A 23 20.25 1.92 -9.97
CA ILE A 23 19.33 1.51 -11.04
C ILE A 23 18.16 2.47 -11.27
N GLY A 24 18.02 3.50 -10.43
CA GLY A 24 16.89 4.42 -10.40
C GLY A 24 16.59 5.13 -11.72
N GLU A 25 17.61 5.38 -12.54
CA GLU A 25 17.45 6.00 -13.86
C GLU A 25 16.65 5.14 -14.85
N LYS A 26 16.68 3.82 -14.67
CA LYS A 26 16.05 2.85 -15.57
C LYS A 26 14.53 2.81 -15.39
N PHE A 27 14.03 3.12 -14.20
CA PHE A 27 12.59 3.16 -13.93
C PHE A 27 11.95 4.35 -14.63
N SER A 28 10.77 4.16 -15.19
CA SER A 28 9.97 5.22 -15.82
C SER A 28 9.42 6.23 -14.80
N ASP A 29 8.96 7.37 -15.31
CA ASP A 29 8.30 8.40 -14.50
C ASP A 29 7.07 7.85 -13.78
N GLU A 30 6.27 7.03 -14.46
CA GLU A 30 5.07 6.39 -13.90
C GLU A 30 5.42 5.39 -12.80
N GLU A 31 6.50 4.62 -12.96
CA GLU A 31 6.94 3.67 -11.94
C GLU A 31 7.39 4.37 -10.65
N LEU A 32 8.05 5.52 -10.76
CA LEU A 32 8.58 6.30 -9.64
C LEU A 32 7.51 7.16 -8.94
N ARG A 33 6.44 7.53 -9.66
CA ARG A 33 5.44 8.49 -9.21
C ARG A 33 4.79 8.18 -7.84
N PRO A 34 4.43 6.93 -7.52
CA PRO A 34 3.84 6.62 -6.20
C PRO A 34 4.80 6.82 -5.03
N PHE A 35 6.11 6.79 -5.28
CA PHE A 35 7.17 6.87 -4.27
C PHE A 35 7.71 8.29 -4.08
N LEU A 36 7.13 9.30 -4.74
CA LEU A 36 7.67 10.66 -4.74
C LEU A 36 7.90 11.26 -3.34
N PRO A 37 7.03 11.07 -2.33
CA PRO A 37 7.30 11.53 -0.97
C PRO A 37 8.64 11.05 -0.41
N LEU A 38 8.92 9.74 -0.52
CA LEU A 38 10.18 9.17 -0.09
C LEU A 38 11.34 9.61 -1.00
N LEU A 39 11.15 9.54 -2.32
CA LEU A 39 12.17 9.89 -3.31
C LEU A 39 12.62 11.35 -3.19
N ALA A 40 11.70 12.24 -2.83
CA ALA A 40 12.00 13.64 -2.62
C ALA A 40 12.94 13.89 -1.44
N GLY A 41 12.98 13.00 -0.44
CA GLY A 41 13.98 13.04 0.64
C GLY A 41 15.43 12.92 0.13
N TYR A 42 15.65 12.27 -1.02
CA TYR A 42 16.97 12.22 -1.66
C TYR A 42 17.39 13.57 -2.25
N LEU A 43 16.47 14.52 -2.44
CA LEU A 43 16.80 15.87 -2.90
C LEU A 43 17.32 16.74 -1.76
N THR A 44 16.81 16.56 -0.54
CA THR A 44 17.23 17.32 0.65
C THR A 44 18.52 16.75 1.25
N HIS A 45 18.70 15.42 1.18
CA HIS A 45 19.89 14.72 1.66
C HIS A 45 20.46 13.76 0.60
N PRO A 46 21.04 14.28 -0.50
CA PRO A 46 21.56 13.43 -1.56
C PRO A 46 22.77 12.62 -1.06
N SER A 47 22.71 11.30 -1.25
CA SER A 47 23.88 10.43 -1.07
C SER A 47 25.00 10.84 -2.04
N PRO A 48 26.29 10.75 -1.65
CA PRO A 48 27.40 10.98 -2.55
C PRO A 48 27.39 10.08 -3.80
N SER A 49 26.77 8.90 -3.71
CA SER A 49 26.62 7.94 -4.81
C SER A 49 25.43 8.23 -5.72
N SER A 50 24.53 9.16 -5.36
CA SER A 50 23.32 9.42 -6.12
C SER A 50 23.64 10.02 -7.49
N SER A 51 23.10 9.41 -8.55
CA SER A 51 23.24 9.96 -9.89
C SER A 51 22.55 11.32 -10.03
N LYS A 52 23.25 12.28 -10.65
CA LYS A 52 22.69 13.59 -11.00
C LYS A 52 21.50 13.48 -11.96
N ILE A 53 21.51 12.50 -12.86
CA ILE A 53 20.41 12.29 -13.82
C ILE A 53 19.17 11.81 -13.06
N PHE A 54 19.36 10.85 -12.15
CA PHE A 54 18.28 10.35 -11.29
C PHE A 54 17.71 11.44 -10.38
N LEU A 55 18.55 12.21 -9.68
CA LEU A 55 18.10 13.32 -8.85
C LEU A 55 17.37 14.41 -9.67
N SER A 56 17.86 14.73 -10.87
CA SER A 56 17.18 15.66 -11.78
C SER A 56 15.81 15.16 -12.21
N LYS A 57 15.67 13.84 -12.40
CA LYS A 57 14.40 13.19 -12.74
C LYS A 57 13.40 13.31 -11.59
N ILE A 58 13.81 12.96 -10.36
CA ILE A 58 12.97 13.11 -9.16
C ILE A 58 12.54 14.58 -8.98
N CYS A 59 13.48 15.52 -9.11
CA CYS A 59 13.19 16.95 -9.01
C CYS A 59 12.17 17.40 -10.06
N SER A 60 12.35 16.99 -11.32
CA SER A 60 11.37 17.30 -12.38
C SER A 60 9.99 16.71 -12.09
N LEU A 61 9.92 15.49 -11.53
CA LEU A 61 8.65 14.87 -11.16
C LEU A 61 7.99 15.62 -10.00
N ALA A 62 8.73 15.91 -8.93
CA ALA A 62 8.22 16.65 -7.79
C ALA A 62 7.68 18.04 -8.17
N ILE A 63 8.33 18.72 -9.13
CA ILE A 63 7.84 20.01 -9.68
C ILE A 63 6.54 19.81 -10.47
N LYS A 64 6.51 18.87 -11.43
CA LYS A 64 5.34 18.62 -12.29
C LYS A 64 4.11 18.17 -11.49
N SER A 65 4.34 17.39 -10.45
CA SER A 65 3.31 16.86 -9.55
C SER A 65 2.85 17.87 -8.50
N GLY A 66 3.57 18.99 -8.31
CA GLY A 66 3.24 19.98 -7.29
C GLY A 66 3.58 19.55 -5.86
N LEU A 67 4.48 18.57 -5.69
CA LEU A 67 4.95 18.08 -4.38
C LEU A 67 5.95 19.05 -3.72
N MET A 68 6.68 19.84 -4.52
CA MET A 68 7.76 20.74 -4.04
C MET A 68 7.38 21.60 -2.82
N PRO A 69 6.19 22.23 -2.74
CA PRO A 69 5.81 23.06 -1.60
C PRO A 69 5.76 22.31 -0.25
N TYR A 70 5.59 20.99 -0.28
CA TYR A 70 5.58 20.15 0.93
C TYR A 70 6.98 19.78 1.41
N LEU A 71 7.98 19.81 0.53
CA LEU A 71 9.36 19.41 0.85
C LEU A 71 10.13 20.47 1.63
N THR A 72 9.69 21.72 1.55
CA THR A 72 10.32 22.87 2.20
C THR A 72 9.71 23.21 3.55
N LEU A 73 8.75 22.40 4.03
CA LEU A 73 8.08 22.64 5.30
C LEU A 73 8.95 22.21 6.48
N ASP A 74 8.85 22.96 7.57
CA ASP A 74 9.38 22.55 8.87
C ASP A 74 8.34 21.67 9.58
N TYR A 75 8.49 20.35 9.39
CA TYR A 75 7.59 19.36 10.00
C TYR A 75 7.66 19.36 11.53
N GLN A 76 8.78 19.75 12.13
CA GLN A 76 8.91 19.83 13.58
C GLN A 76 8.11 21.01 14.14
N SER A 77 8.16 22.18 13.49
CA SER A 77 7.30 23.30 13.85
C SER A 77 5.82 22.94 13.68
N LEU A 78 5.49 22.26 12.58
CA LEU A 78 4.11 21.86 12.26
C LEU A 78 3.54 20.88 13.29
N GLU A 79 4.29 19.85 13.70
CA GLU A 79 3.87 18.88 14.72
C GLU A 79 3.56 19.59 16.05
N ASN A 80 4.42 20.54 16.46
CA ASN A 80 4.21 21.35 17.66
C ASN A 80 2.93 22.20 17.57
N ASP A 81 2.68 22.83 16.41
CA ASP A 81 1.50 23.67 16.20
C ASP A 81 0.21 22.84 16.20
N ILE A 82 0.22 21.62 15.66
CA ILE A 82 -0.94 20.71 15.64
C ILE A 82 -1.36 20.33 17.07
N VAL A 83 -0.40 20.03 17.95
CA VAL A 83 -0.67 19.75 19.37
C VAL A 83 -1.40 20.92 20.05
N VAL A 84 -1.13 22.15 19.61
CA VAL A 84 -1.70 23.38 20.18
C VAL A 84 -3.05 23.76 19.53
N LEU A 85 -3.27 23.42 18.26
CA LEU A 85 -4.39 23.91 17.43
C LEU A 85 -5.71 23.11 17.51
N THR A 86 -5.86 22.18 18.45
CA THR A 86 -7.09 21.38 18.65
C THR A 86 -8.38 22.17 18.97
N LYS A 87 -8.40 23.51 18.83
CA LYS A 87 -9.52 24.39 19.24
C LYS A 87 -10.07 25.38 18.21
N SER A 88 -9.62 25.45 16.96
CA SER A 88 -10.22 26.38 15.98
C SER A 88 -10.82 25.66 14.76
N GLY A 89 -12.14 25.48 14.78
CA GLY A 89 -12.92 25.10 13.61
C GLY A 89 -13.28 26.33 12.77
N GLY A 90 -13.24 26.17 11.44
CA GLY A 90 -13.89 27.11 10.52
C GLY A 90 -13.18 27.27 9.18
N GLY A 91 -13.69 26.57 8.16
CA GLY A 91 -14.41 27.29 7.11
C GLY A 91 -13.67 27.79 5.87
N ASP A 92 -12.63 27.10 5.39
CA ASP A 92 -12.20 27.20 3.99
C ASP A 92 -12.06 25.79 3.38
N GLY A 93 -12.50 25.63 2.13
CA GLY A 93 -12.40 24.35 1.41
C GLY A 93 -10.95 23.88 1.32
N PHE A 94 -10.69 22.58 1.53
CA PHE A 94 -9.34 22.02 1.63
C PHE A 94 -8.42 22.37 0.45
N THR A 95 -8.99 22.48 -0.75
CA THR A 95 -8.27 22.85 -1.98
C THR A 95 -7.68 24.26 -1.96
N ASN A 96 -8.25 25.18 -1.17
CA ASN A 96 -7.76 26.56 -1.04
C ASN A 96 -6.71 26.73 0.06
N LEU A 97 -6.50 25.70 0.88
CA LEU A 97 -5.50 25.73 1.95
C LEU A 97 -4.09 25.66 1.38
N ASN A 98 -3.17 26.39 2.01
CA ASN A 98 -1.76 26.24 1.71
C ASN A 98 -1.21 24.87 2.22
N PRO A 99 -0.01 24.43 1.79
CA PRO A 99 0.53 23.12 2.13
C PRO A 99 0.58 22.80 3.65
N SER A 100 1.00 23.76 4.49
CA SER A 100 1.07 23.55 5.94
C SER A 100 -0.32 23.46 6.56
N GLN A 101 -1.27 24.27 6.10
CA GLN A 101 -2.67 24.21 6.52
C GLN A 101 -3.33 22.88 6.13
N LYS A 102 -3.04 22.36 4.93
CA LYS A 102 -3.54 21.05 4.48
C LYS A 102 -3.05 19.92 5.39
N LEU A 103 -1.74 19.89 5.68
CA LEU A 103 -1.17 18.89 6.61
C LEU A 103 -1.74 19.04 8.03
N ALA A 104 -1.83 20.25 8.56
CA ALA A 104 -2.40 20.49 9.89
C ALA A 104 -3.87 20.05 9.98
N ALA A 105 -4.66 20.39 8.96
CA ALA A 105 -6.06 19.97 8.88
C ALA A 105 -6.20 18.44 8.81
N LEU A 106 -5.35 17.78 8.01
CA LEU A 106 -5.35 16.32 7.88
C LEU A 106 -4.91 15.65 9.20
N CYS A 107 -3.84 16.11 9.85
CA CYS A 107 -3.40 15.58 11.14
C CYS A 107 -4.49 15.74 12.20
N THR A 108 -5.13 16.91 12.26
CA THR A 108 -6.26 17.15 13.17
C THR A 108 -7.42 16.20 12.87
N ALA A 109 -7.72 15.94 11.59
CA ALA A 109 -8.77 15.01 11.19
C ALA A 109 -8.43 13.56 11.57
N LEU A 110 -7.17 13.16 11.42
CA LEU A 110 -6.68 11.82 11.80
C LEU A 110 -6.77 11.60 13.31
N GLN A 111 -6.48 12.62 14.13
CA GLN A 111 -6.55 12.57 15.59
C GLN A 111 -7.96 12.63 16.17
N LYS A 112 -9.00 12.94 15.38
CA LYS A 112 -10.38 12.93 15.87
C LYS A 112 -10.87 11.49 16.08
N ASP A 113 -11.52 11.28 17.23
CA ASP A 113 -12.15 10.00 17.59
C ASP A 113 -13.25 9.61 16.60
N GLU A 114 -13.39 8.29 16.39
CA GLU A 114 -14.35 7.62 15.50
C GLU A 114 -15.84 7.83 15.87
N THR A 115 -16.13 8.63 16.91
CA THR A 115 -17.49 8.91 17.37
C THR A 115 -18.16 10.09 16.66
N ALA A 116 -17.41 10.85 15.85
CA ALA A 116 -17.98 11.87 14.96
C ALA A 116 -18.68 11.22 13.76
N SER A 117 -19.75 11.84 13.26
CA SER A 117 -20.50 11.30 12.11
C SER A 117 -19.58 11.14 10.88
N PRO A 118 -19.74 10.09 10.06
CA PRO A 118 -18.95 9.88 8.84
C PRO A 118 -19.00 11.06 7.86
N GLU A 119 -20.07 11.85 7.93
CA GLU A 119 -20.30 13.08 7.15
C GLU A 119 -19.41 14.26 7.59
N GLU A 120 -18.74 14.18 8.76
CA GLU A 120 -17.79 15.18 9.26
C GLU A 120 -16.31 14.81 9.02
N TRP A 121 -16.04 13.63 8.44
CA TRP A 121 -14.67 13.22 8.15
C TRP A 121 -14.15 13.89 6.88
N LEU A 122 -13.00 14.56 7.01
CA LEU A 122 -12.27 15.19 5.92
C LEU A 122 -11.83 14.15 4.87
N LEU A 123 -11.46 12.95 5.32
CA LEU A 123 -10.87 11.88 4.50
C LEU A 123 -11.74 11.43 3.31
N PRO A 124 -13.04 11.11 3.46
CA PRO A 124 -13.94 10.84 2.35
C PRO A 124 -13.94 11.93 1.27
N CYS A 125 -14.04 13.21 1.66
CA CYS A 125 -14.03 14.33 0.72
C CYS A 125 -12.69 14.45 -0.03
N LEU A 126 -11.58 14.23 0.67
CA LEU A 126 -10.24 14.27 0.06
C LEU A 126 -9.96 13.10 -0.88
N CYS A 127 -10.50 11.92 -0.59
CA CYS A 127 -10.43 10.76 -1.47
C CYS A 127 -11.13 11.00 -2.82
N GLU A 128 -12.23 11.77 -2.84
CA GLU A 128 -12.98 12.04 -4.06
C GLU A 128 -12.36 13.16 -4.92
N GLU A 129 -11.69 14.13 -4.29
CA GLU A 129 -11.15 15.31 -4.98
C GLU A 129 -9.70 15.14 -5.47
N ASN A 130 -8.80 14.58 -4.64
CA ASN A 130 -7.38 14.48 -4.97
C ASN A 130 -6.67 13.31 -4.24
N LEU A 131 -6.93 12.09 -4.70
CA LEU A 131 -6.36 10.86 -4.13
C LEU A 131 -4.82 10.86 -4.11
N GLU A 132 -4.19 11.41 -5.15
CA GLU A 132 -2.74 11.43 -5.28
C GLU A 132 -2.08 12.33 -4.22
N GLU A 133 -2.59 13.56 -4.05
CA GLU A 133 -2.11 14.47 -3.02
C GLU A 133 -2.36 13.92 -1.62
N LEU A 134 -3.52 13.29 -1.38
CA LEU A 134 -3.78 12.63 -0.09
C LEU A 134 -2.77 11.53 0.22
N GLY A 135 -2.43 10.70 -0.78
CA GLY A 135 -1.39 9.68 -0.64
C GLY A 135 -0.03 10.27 -0.28
N TRP A 136 0.35 11.43 -0.83
CA TRP A 136 1.56 12.13 -0.44
C TRP A 136 1.50 12.67 0.97
N LEU A 137 0.41 13.34 1.34
CA LEU A 137 0.25 13.92 2.68
C LEU A 137 0.34 12.85 3.77
N LEU A 138 -0.36 11.72 3.59
CA LEU A 138 -0.30 10.60 4.53
C LEU A 138 1.12 10.00 4.63
N SER A 139 1.81 9.87 3.50
CA SER A 139 3.19 9.38 3.46
C SER A 139 4.13 10.33 4.21
N LEU A 140 4.00 11.65 3.99
CA LEU A 140 4.80 12.68 4.65
C LEU A 140 4.52 12.74 6.16
N ILE A 141 3.26 12.57 6.58
CA ILE A 141 2.90 12.48 8.00
C ILE A 141 3.63 11.31 8.66
N LEU A 142 3.61 10.12 8.06
CA LEU A 142 4.28 8.97 8.66
C LEU A 142 5.80 9.05 8.61
N LEU A 143 6.37 9.66 7.58
CA LEU A 143 7.82 9.87 7.44
C LEU A 143 8.37 10.91 8.43
N HIS A 144 7.61 11.96 8.72
CA HIS A 144 8.12 13.12 9.46
C HIS A 144 7.47 13.36 10.81
N MET A 145 6.25 12.86 11.03
CA MET A 145 5.46 13.03 12.26
C MET A 145 4.81 11.69 12.69
N PRO A 146 5.60 10.61 12.90
CA PRO A 146 5.08 9.27 13.15
C PRO A 146 4.26 9.14 14.46
N ASN A 147 4.35 10.12 15.37
CA ASN A 147 3.57 10.13 16.60
C ASN A 147 2.11 10.58 16.41
N ILE A 148 1.77 11.12 15.23
CA ILE A 148 0.42 11.64 14.96
C ILE A 148 -0.61 10.52 14.84
N ILE A 149 -0.25 9.42 14.17
CA ILE A 149 -1.12 8.27 13.96
C ILE A 149 -0.28 7.01 13.75
N SER A 150 -0.70 5.89 14.34
CA SER A 150 -0.07 4.59 14.05
C SER A 150 -0.57 4.01 12.72
N ILE A 151 0.20 3.10 12.13
CA ILE A 151 -0.23 2.44 10.88
C ILE A 151 -1.48 1.57 11.07
N GLU A 152 -1.67 0.99 12.26
CA GLU A 152 -2.86 0.21 12.62
C GLU A 152 -4.11 1.10 12.73
N GLU A 153 -3.98 2.26 13.36
CA GLU A 153 -5.07 3.23 13.44
C GLU A 153 -5.41 3.78 12.05
N LEU A 154 -4.39 4.13 11.26
CA LEU A 154 -4.57 4.59 9.88
C LEU A 154 -5.27 3.53 9.03
N ALA A 155 -4.91 2.25 9.16
CA ALA A 155 -5.56 1.15 8.46
C ALA A 155 -7.04 1.05 8.83
N SER A 156 -7.36 1.14 10.12
CA SER A 156 -8.74 1.09 10.61
C SER A 156 -9.60 2.20 10.02
N LYS A 157 -9.05 3.42 9.89
CA LYS A 157 -9.75 4.58 9.28
C LYS A 157 -9.88 4.44 7.75
N LEU A 158 -8.81 4.02 7.06
CA LEU A 158 -8.78 3.99 5.59
C LEU A 158 -9.56 2.82 5.00
N LEU A 159 -9.64 1.65 5.66
CA LEU A 159 -10.36 0.49 5.12
C LEU A 159 -11.87 0.71 4.95
N CYS A 160 -12.43 1.72 5.62
CA CYS A 160 -13.81 2.16 5.45
C CYS A 160 -14.03 3.01 4.17
N LEU A 161 -12.96 3.39 3.48
CA LEU A 161 -12.97 4.26 2.30
C LEU A 161 -12.76 3.44 1.02
N LYS A 162 -13.42 3.87 -0.06
CA LYS A 162 -13.39 3.19 -1.37
C LYS A 162 -11.98 2.93 -1.90
N ASP A 163 -11.11 3.93 -1.84
CA ASP A 163 -9.73 3.87 -2.34
C ASP A 163 -8.68 3.72 -1.21
N GLY A 164 -9.13 3.43 0.02
CA GLY A 164 -8.26 3.36 1.19
C GLY A 164 -7.22 2.24 1.14
N SER A 165 -7.54 1.12 0.48
CA SER A 165 -6.58 0.02 0.28
C SER A 165 -5.39 0.42 -0.62
N ASP A 166 -5.62 1.26 -1.63
CA ASP A 166 -4.56 1.81 -2.48
C ASP A 166 -3.75 2.87 -1.72
N LEU A 167 -4.41 3.73 -0.94
CA LEU A 167 -3.72 4.71 -0.09
C LEU A 167 -2.82 4.04 0.95
N LEU A 168 -3.29 2.98 1.61
CA LEU A 168 -2.47 2.20 2.55
C LEU A 168 -1.24 1.61 1.87
N THR A 169 -1.40 1.11 0.65
CA THR A 169 -0.28 0.56 -0.11
C THR A 169 0.71 1.65 -0.49
N GLN A 170 0.23 2.81 -0.94
CA GLN A 170 1.07 3.96 -1.28
C GLN A 170 1.84 4.50 -0.08
N VAL A 171 1.18 4.57 1.08
CA VAL A 171 1.80 4.98 2.34
C VAL A 171 2.95 4.06 2.71
N VAL A 172 2.73 2.74 2.69
CA VAL A 172 3.77 1.75 2.99
C VAL A 172 4.88 1.72 1.94
N ALA A 173 4.54 1.99 0.68
CA ALA A 173 5.52 2.15 -0.39
C ALA A 173 6.51 3.29 -0.09
N ASN A 174 6.07 4.34 0.61
CA ASN A 174 6.90 5.47 1.02
C ASN A 174 7.51 5.33 2.43
N ALA A 175 6.86 4.62 3.35
CA ALA A 175 7.35 4.36 4.71
C ALA A 175 7.57 2.85 4.91
N SER A 176 8.66 2.33 4.34
CA SER A 176 8.88 0.88 4.22
C SER A 176 8.93 0.13 5.56
N GLU A 177 9.36 0.78 6.65
CA GLU A 177 9.32 0.19 7.98
C GLU A 177 7.91 -0.21 8.45
N MET A 178 6.87 0.39 7.87
CA MET A 178 5.47 0.12 8.21
C MET A 178 4.91 -1.12 7.50
N TYR A 179 5.65 -1.75 6.58
CA TYR A 179 5.17 -2.91 5.80
C TYR A 179 4.78 -4.09 6.69
N LEU A 180 5.70 -4.58 7.54
CA LEU A 180 5.45 -5.74 8.40
C LEU A 180 4.39 -5.46 9.48
N PRO A 181 4.39 -4.31 10.16
CA PRO A 181 3.30 -3.92 11.06
C PRO A 181 1.93 -3.90 10.37
N LEU A 182 1.80 -3.27 9.20
CA LEU A 182 0.54 -3.23 8.46
C LEU A 182 0.07 -4.64 8.08
N VAL A 183 0.95 -5.46 7.51
CA VAL A 183 0.62 -6.85 7.13
C VAL A 183 0.12 -7.63 8.34
N SER A 184 0.82 -7.54 9.47
CA SER A 184 0.44 -8.26 10.69
C SER A 184 -0.94 -7.81 11.18
N HIS A 185 -1.19 -6.50 11.21
CA HIS A 185 -2.48 -5.94 11.57
C HIS A 185 -3.61 -6.41 10.63
N LEU A 186 -3.39 -6.37 9.31
CA LEU A 186 -4.39 -6.82 8.33
C LEU A 186 -4.71 -8.32 8.43
N LEU A 187 -3.75 -9.16 8.82
CA LEU A 187 -4.00 -10.60 9.02
C LEU A 187 -4.75 -10.90 10.33
N GLU A 188 -4.63 -10.03 11.33
CA GLU A 188 -5.29 -10.17 12.63
C GLU A 188 -6.64 -9.46 12.71
N LEU A 189 -6.90 -8.51 11.79
CA LEU A 189 -8.11 -7.71 11.74
C LEU A 189 -9.35 -8.59 11.50
N SER A 190 -10.25 -8.58 12.48
CA SER A 190 -11.58 -9.18 12.37
C SER A 190 -12.57 -8.13 11.84
N PRO A 191 -12.96 -8.19 10.55
CA PRO A 191 -13.72 -7.13 9.90
C PRO A 191 -15.16 -7.13 10.43
N VAL A 192 -15.71 -5.94 10.65
CA VAL A 192 -17.07 -5.77 11.18
C VAL A 192 -18.13 -6.02 10.10
N ASP A 193 -17.79 -5.76 8.83
CA ASP A 193 -18.68 -5.97 7.67
C ASP A 193 -17.94 -6.50 6.42
N GLN A 194 -18.71 -6.72 5.35
CA GLN A 194 -18.18 -7.23 4.08
C GLN A 194 -17.36 -6.20 3.30
N LEU A 195 -17.63 -4.91 3.46
CA LEU A 195 -16.94 -3.83 2.75
C LEU A 195 -15.50 -3.70 3.29
N ILE A 196 -15.35 -3.63 4.62
CA ILE A 196 -14.05 -3.64 5.30
C ILE A 196 -13.32 -4.95 4.99
N SER A 197 -14.02 -6.09 5.01
CA SER A 197 -13.41 -7.37 4.63
C SER A 197 -12.87 -7.34 3.20
N ALA A 198 -13.60 -6.77 2.24
CA ALA A 198 -13.15 -6.68 0.86
C ALA A 198 -11.95 -5.72 0.72
N ALA A 199 -12.01 -4.54 1.33
CA ALA A 199 -10.94 -3.56 1.33
C ALA A 199 -9.64 -4.13 1.94
N ARG A 200 -9.75 -4.88 3.05
CA ARG A 200 -8.62 -5.56 3.69
C ARG A 200 -7.94 -6.55 2.76
N LEU A 201 -8.74 -7.38 2.10
CA LEU A 201 -8.24 -8.38 1.14
C LEU A 201 -7.59 -7.73 -0.09
N THR A 202 -8.12 -6.58 -0.55
CA THR A 202 -7.47 -5.77 -1.60
C THR A 202 -6.13 -5.22 -1.11
N ALA A 203 -6.05 -4.66 0.09
CA ALA A 203 -4.80 -4.14 0.65
C ALA A 203 -3.73 -5.25 0.76
N ILE A 204 -4.10 -6.44 1.25
CA ILE A 204 -3.18 -7.59 1.30
C ILE A 204 -2.70 -7.97 -0.11
N THR A 205 -3.61 -8.00 -1.10
CA THR A 205 -3.26 -8.32 -2.48
C THR A 205 -2.27 -7.31 -3.05
N ASN A 206 -2.49 -6.02 -2.79
CA ASN A 206 -1.60 -4.95 -3.21
C ASN A 206 -0.22 -5.06 -2.56
N LEU A 207 -0.14 -5.36 -1.26
CA LEU A 207 1.12 -5.54 -0.53
C LEU A 207 1.91 -6.77 -1.01
N VAL A 208 1.22 -7.85 -1.37
CA VAL A 208 1.82 -9.03 -2.03
C VAL A 208 2.40 -8.66 -3.39
N ALA A 209 1.68 -7.87 -4.19
CA ALA A 209 2.15 -7.41 -5.49
C ALA A 209 3.33 -6.42 -5.37
N LEU A 210 3.33 -5.57 -4.34
CA LEU A 210 4.37 -4.57 -4.09
C LEU A 210 5.69 -5.21 -3.63
N ASN A 211 5.64 -6.26 -2.81
CA ASN A 211 6.83 -6.94 -2.28
C ASN A 211 6.79 -8.46 -2.51
N PRO A 212 6.99 -8.92 -3.76
CA PRO A 212 6.98 -10.34 -4.09
C PRO A 212 7.91 -11.21 -3.23
N PRO A 213 9.14 -10.78 -2.86
CA PRO A 213 10.00 -11.58 -1.99
C PRO A 213 9.37 -11.99 -0.64
N LEU A 214 8.47 -11.17 -0.08
CA LEU A 214 7.77 -11.47 1.18
C LEU A 214 6.39 -12.10 1.00
N SER A 215 5.89 -12.25 -0.24
CA SER A 215 4.52 -12.73 -0.49
C SER A 215 4.26 -14.11 0.10
N HIS A 216 5.25 -15.00 0.05
CA HIS A 216 5.13 -16.36 0.57
C HIS A 216 4.77 -16.39 2.04
N SER A 217 5.46 -15.60 2.88
CA SER A 217 5.19 -15.57 4.32
C SER A 217 3.78 -15.09 4.65
N ILE A 218 3.23 -14.17 3.86
CA ILE A 218 1.88 -13.65 4.03
C ILE A 218 0.86 -14.72 3.64
N LEU A 219 1.05 -15.28 2.44
CA LEU A 219 0.11 -16.23 1.84
C LEU A 219 0.09 -17.57 2.58
N ASP A 220 1.22 -18.01 3.12
CA ASP A 220 1.31 -19.22 3.95
C ASP A 220 0.51 -19.03 5.26
N ARG A 221 0.67 -17.89 5.93
CA ARG A 221 -0.11 -17.56 7.14
C ARG A 221 -1.62 -17.52 6.85
N MET A 222 -2.03 -16.98 5.69
CA MET A 222 -3.43 -17.00 5.25
C MET A 222 -3.90 -18.42 4.85
N ALA A 223 -3.03 -19.24 4.29
CA ALA A 223 -3.34 -20.61 3.88
C ALA A 223 -3.69 -21.51 5.07
N GLU A 224 -3.09 -21.26 6.22
CA GLU A 224 -3.39 -21.94 7.49
C GLU A 224 -4.74 -21.50 8.09
N MET A 225 -5.21 -20.30 7.75
CA MET A 225 -6.48 -19.76 8.22
C MET A 225 -7.65 -20.30 7.36
N ARG A 226 -8.51 -21.12 7.97
CA ARG A 226 -9.65 -21.76 7.27
C ARG A 226 -10.53 -20.82 6.43
N LYS A 227 -10.75 -19.57 6.90
CA LYS A 227 -11.58 -18.57 6.21
C LYS A 227 -10.86 -17.90 5.04
N GLU A 228 -9.53 -17.88 5.04
CA GLU A 228 -8.72 -17.09 4.10
C GLU A 228 -7.95 -17.96 3.10
N CYS A 229 -7.81 -19.26 3.38
CA CYS A 229 -7.01 -20.17 2.58
C CYS A 229 -7.38 -20.21 1.08
N MET A 230 -8.67 -20.05 0.75
CA MET A 230 -9.13 -19.98 -0.64
C MET A 230 -8.80 -18.65 -1.32
N PHE A 231 -8.76 -17.57 -0.55
CA PHE A 231 -8.33 -16.27 -1.06
C PHE A 231 -6.82 -16.24 -1.27
N ALA A 232 -6.03 -16.78 -0.34
CA ALA A 232 -4.59 -16.97 -0.51
C ALA A 232 -4.26 -17.77 -1.77
N THR A 233 -4.94 -18.92 -1.95
CA THR A 233 -4.83 -19.75 -3.16
C THR A 233 -5.10 -18.94 -4.44
N ARG A 234 -6.10 -18.06 -4.41
CA ARG A 234 -6.45 -17.22 -5.56
C ARG A 234 -5.35 -16.20 -5.85
N ILE A 235 -4.84 -15.48 -4.84
CA ILE A 235 -3.76 -14.51 -5.02
C ILE A 235 -2.54 -15.20 -5.64
N VAL A 236 -2.13 -16.35 -5.10
CA VAL A 236 -1.01 -17.13 -5.63
C VAL A 236 -1.19 -17.38 -7.12
N CYS A 237 -2.34 -17.91 -7.53
CA CYS A 237 -2.60 -18.26 -8.92
C CYS A 237 -2.73 -17.05 -9.86
N GLU A 238 -3.28 -15.92 -9.38
CA GLU A 238 -3.56 -14.74 -10.22
C GLU A 238 -2.40 -13.75 -10.29
N ARG A 239 -1.54 -13.69 -9.25
CA ARG A 239 -0.58 -12.59 -9.06
C ARG A 239 0.87 -13.00 -9.01
N LEU A 240 1.17 -14.27 -8.73
CA LEU A 240 2.55 -14.74 -8.62
C LEU A 240 3.00 -15.51 -9.87
N ASP A 241 4.31 -15.61 -10.01
CA ASP A 241 4.96 -16.37 -11.09
C ASP A 241 4.74 -17.89 -10.96
N ASP A 242 5.11 -18.61 -12.01
CA ASP A 242 4.90 -20.05 -12.12
C ASP A 242 5.65 -20.83 -11.03
N GLU A 243 6.84 -20.37 -10.63
CA GLU A 243 7.66 -21.01 -9.59
C GLU A 243 6.98 -20.90 -8.22
N ALA A 244 6.54 -19.69 -7.85
CA ALA A 244 5.82 -19.44 -6.60
C ALA A 244 4.50 -20.22 -6.54
N VAL A 245 3.76 -20.30 -7.65
CA VAL A 245 2.55 -21.13 -7.77
C VAL A 245 2.89 -22.61 -7.51
N CYS A 246 3.92 -23.14 -8.16
CA CYS A 246 4.34 -24.53 -7.97
C CYS A 246 4.70 -24.84 -6.51
N LEU A 247 5.50 -23.97 -5.87
CA LEU A 247 5.91 -24.16 -4.48
C LEU A 247 4.71 -24.18 -3.53
N PHE A 248 3.82 -23.19 -3.65
CA PHE A 248 2.63 -23.10 -2.80
C PHE A 248 1.69 -24.29 -3.02
N MET A 249 1.39 -24.64 -4.28
CA MET A 249 0.50 -25.74 -4.59
C MET A 249 1.07 -27.09 -4.14
N ARG A 250 2.38 -27.29 -4.26
CA ARG A 250 3.06 -28.49 -3.74
C ARG A 250 2.87 -28.62 -2.23
N SER A 251 2.96 -27.53 -1.48
CA SER A 251 2.79 -27.54 -0.03
C SER A 251 1.34 -27.82 0.39
N TYR A 252 0.35 -27.17 -0.24
CA TYR A 252 -1.01 -27.14 0.28
C TYR A 252 -2.04 -28.01 -0.47
N LEU A 253 -1.82 -28.35 -1.74
CA LEU A 253 -2.70 -29.30 -2.45
C LEU A 253 -2.36 -30.76 -2.15
N LEU A 254 -1.07 -31.07 -1.98
CA LEU A 254 -0.61 -32.43 -1.72
C LEU A 254 -0.90 -32.89 -0.29
N ASP A 255 -1.05 -31.96 0.66
CA ASP A 255 -1.59 -32.28 1.98
C ASP A 255 -3.10 -32.53 1.89
N ARG A 256 -3.49 -33.80 1.71
CA ARG A 256 -4.90 -34.23 1.62
C ARG A 256 -5.73 -33.92 2.86
N LYS A 257 -5.10 -33.63 4.01
CA LYS A 257 -5.79 -33.22 5.24
C LYS A 257 -5.83 -31.70 5.41
N GLY A 258 -5.09 -30.97 4.59
CA GLY A 258 -5.00 -29.51 4.62
C GLY A 258 -6.30 -28.82 4.21
N ALA A 259 -6.51 -27.61 4.75
CA ALA A 259 -7.71 -26.83 4.53
C ALA A 259 -7.97 -26.54 3.04
N ILE A 260 -6.92 -26.28 2.27
CA ILE A 260 -6.99 -25.98 0.83
C ILE A 260 -7.43 -27.22 0.05
N SER A 261 -6.73 -28.35 0.20
CA SER A 261 -7.09 -29.63 -0.44
C SER A 261 -8.53 -30.05 -0.14
N ALA A 262 -8.94 -29.97 1.14
CA ALA A 262 -10.30 -30.29 1.56
C ALA A 262 -11.35 -29.33 0.98
N THR A 263 -11.02 -28.05 0.83
CA THR A 263 -11.99 -27.03 0.37
C THR A 263 -12.14 -27.03 -1.15
N ILE A 264 -11.05 -27.21 -1.90
CA ILE A 264 -11.09 -27.39 -3.36
C ILE A 264 -11.84 -28.67 -3.72
N GLY A 265 -11.56 -29.80 -3.04
CA GLY A 265 -12.25 -31.06 -3.28
C GLY A 265 -13.76 -30.99 -3.02
N LYS A 266 -14.20 -30.21 -2.03
CA LYS A 266 -15.64 -29.99 -1.72
C LYS A 266 -16.30 -28.91 -2.56
N SER A 267 -15.53 -28.05 -3.21
CA SER A 267 -16.01 -26.83 -3.88
C SER A 267 -15.54 -26.75 -5.33
N ALA A 268 -15.42 -27.88 -6.03
CA ALA A 268 -14.90 -27.96 -7.40
C ALA A 268 -15.67 -27.10 -8.42
N THR A 269 -16.89 -26.66 -8.10
CA THR A 269 -17.73 -25.75 -8.90
C THR A 269 -17.55 -24.26 -8.55
N LYS A 270 -16.72 -23.90 -7.56
CA LYS A 270 -16.48 -22.51 -7.15
C LYS A 270 -15.35 -21.88 -7.95
N HIS A 271 -15.47 -20.56 -8.17
CA HIS A 271 -14.54 -19.72 -8.93
C HIS A 271 -13.05 -20.02 -8.67
N THR A 272 -12.62 -20.18 -7.41
CA THR A 272 -11.22 -20.46 -7.07
C THR A 272 -10.69 -21.78 -7.64
N ALA A 273 -11.51 -22.84 -7.68
CA ALA A 273 -11.08 -24.12 -8.26
C ALA A 273 -10.85 -23.99 -9.77
N ALA A 274 -11.67 -23.19 -10.45
CA ALA A 274 -11.46 -22.87 -11.87
C ALA A 274 -10.21 -22.03 -12.10
N VAL A 275 -9.94 -21.04 -11.23
CA VAL A 275 -8.70 -20.23 -11.29
C VAL A 275 -7.46 -21.12 -11.15
N VAL A 276 -7.44 -22.02 -10.16
CA VAL A 276 -6.34 -22.97 -9.95
C VAL A 276 -6.17 -23.88 -11.17
N LEU A 277 -7.25 -24.50 -11.65
CA LEU A 277 -7.19 -25.41 -12.80
C LEU A 277 -6.69 -24.70 -14.06
N ASN A 278 -7.22 -23.51 -14.38
CA ASN A 278 -6.82 -22.75 -15.56
C ASN A 278 -5.35 -22.33 -15.47
N ARG A 279 -4.87 -21.91 -14.30
CA ARG A 279 -3.46 -21.55 -14.08
C ARG A 279 -2.55 -22.76 -14.31
N LEU A 280 -2.87 -23.90 -13.71
CA LEU A 280 -2.11 -25.14 -13.89
C LEU A 280 -2.11 -25.63 -15.35
N MET A 281 -3.25 -25.58 -16.04
CA MET A 281 -3.34 -25.94 -17.46
C MET A 281 -2.49 -25.02 -18.34
N THR A 282 -2.44 -23.73 -18.02
CA THR A 282 -1.59 -22.76 -18.74
C THR A 282 -0.11 -23.08 -18.54
N MET A 283 0.31 -23.41 -17.32
CA MET A 283 1.69 -23.82 -17.00
C MET A 283 2.09 -25.14 -17.68
N ILE A 284 1.17 -26.10 -17.78
CA ILE A 284 1.42 -27.35 -18.51
C ILE A 284 1.58 -27.06 -20.01
N ALA A 285 0.72 -26.22 -20.58
CA ALA A 285 0.78 -25.87 -21.99
C ALA A 285 2.07 -25.12 -22.34
N SER A 286 2.58 -24.24 -21.47
CA SER A 286 3.88 -23.58 -21.69
C SER A 286 5.03 -24.58 -21.62
N ALA A 287 5.04 -25.47 -20.61
CA ALA A 287 6.09 -26.47 -20.43
C ALA A 287 6.16 -27.54 -21.54
N VAL A 288 5.04 -27.84 -22.20
CA VAL A 288 4.99 -28.79 -23.33
C VAL A 288 5.45 -28.15 -24.65
N ASN A 289 5.41 -26.81 -24.76
CA ASN A 289 5.80 -26.06 -25.96
C ASN A 289 7.25 -25.54 -25.92
N THR A 290 7.98 -25.80 -24.83
CA THR A 290 9.43 -25.56 -24.67
C THR A 290 10.22 -26.85 -24.84
#